data_AF-A0A948HY47-F1
#
_entry.id   AF-A0A948HY47-F1
#
_cell.length_a   1.000
_cell.length_b   1.000
_cell.length_c   1.000
_cell.angle_alpha   90.00
_cell.angle_beta   90.00
_cell.angle_gamma   90.00
#
_symmetry.space_group_name_H-M   'P 1'
#
loop_
_entity.id
_entity.type
_entity.pdbx_description
1 polymer ?
#
loop_
_entity_poly.entity_id
_entity_poly.type
_entity_poly.pdbx_seq_one_letter_code
_entity_poly.pdbx_strand_id
1 'polypeptide(L)' 'MLDILIKNGTVVDGLGTPAYHADVAIKDGKIQKIGF' A
#
# COMPACT_ATOMS: atom_id res chain seq x y z
N MET A 1 8.76 -12.32 -5.76
CA MET A 1 9.60 -11.26 -5.18
C MET A 1 8.90 -9.94 -5.41
N LEU A 2 8.90 -9.05 -4.41
CA LEU A 2 8.41 -7.68 -4.54
C LEU A 2 9.59 -6.77 -4.90
N ASP A 3 9.32 -5.69 -5.61
CA ASP A 3 10.34 -4.67 -5.89
C ASP A 3 10.45 -3.71 -4.71
N ILE A 4 9.30 -3.31 -4.16
CA ILE A 4 9.20 -2.39 -3.03
C ILE A 4 8.13 -2.91 -2.06
N LEU A 5 8.44 -2.82 -0.77
CA LEU A 5 7.49 -3.02 0.31
C LEU A 5 7.57 -1.82 1.26
N ILE A 6 6.52 -1.01 1.28
CA ILE A 6 6.36 0.07 2.25
C ILE A 6 5.61 -0.53 3.44
N LYS A 7 6.21 -0.50 4.63
CA LYS A 7 5.66 -1.12 5.84
C LYS A 7 5.08 -0.11 6.80
N ASN A 8 3.95 -0.46 7.42
CA ASN A 8 3.27 0.27 8.48
C ASN A 8 3.08 1.76 8.18
N GLY A 9 2.76 2.07 6.92
CA GLY A 9 2.52 3.43 6.47
C GLY A 9 1.08 3.86 6.76
N THR A 10 0.84 5.17 6.72
CA THR A 10 -0.52 5.72 6.64
C THR A 10 -0.92 5.83 5.17
N VAL A 11 -1.93 5.07 4.76
CA VAL A 11 -2.46 5.04 3.39
C VAL A 11 -3.63 6.02 3.27
N VAL A 12 -3.59 6.85 2.24
CA VAL A 12 -4.70 7.67 1.76
C VAL A 12 -5.03 7.19 0.36
N ASP A 13 -6.18 6.53 0.19
CA ASP A 13 -6.51 5.73 -1.01
C ASP A 13 -7.19 6.53 -2.15
N GLY A 14 -7.58 7.78 -1.90
CA GLY A 14 -8.29 8.63 -2.86
C GLY A 14 -9.77 8.26 -3.06
N LEU A 15 -10.32 7.29 -2.32
CA LEU A 15 -11.73 6.87 -2.40
C LEU A 15 -12.64 7.63 -1.44
N GLY A 16 -12.09 8.59 -0.67
CA GLY A 16 -12.82 9.30 0.39
C GLY A 16 -12.90 8.51 1.71
N THR A 17 -12.23 7.36 1.79
CA THR A 17 -12.04 6.60 3.03
C THR A 17 -11.17 7.39 4.02
N PRO A 18 -11.43 7.36 5.34
CA PRO A 18 -10.46 7.86 6.32
C PRO A 18 -9.10 7.19 6.14
N ALA A 19 -8.02 7.94 6.38
CA ALA A 19 -6.68 7.39 6.29
C ALA A 19 -6.49 6.21 7.27
N TYR A 20 -5.78 5.17 6.84
CA TYR A 20 -5.61 3.94 7.63
C TYR A 20 -4.18 3.41 7.56
N HIS A 21 -3.77 2.65 8.58
CA HIS A 21 -2.47 1.97 8.56
C HIS A 21 -2.52 0.72 7.68
N ALA A 22 -1.49 0.50 6.86
CA ALA A 22 -1.32 -0.72 6.07
C ALA A 22 0.10 -0.84 5.51
N ASP A 23 0.44 -2.04 5.01
CA ASP A 23 1.57 -2.25 4.12
C ASP A 23 1.13 -2.08 2.66
N VAL A 24 2.04 -1.58 1.81
CA VAL A 24 1.83 -1.47 0.36
C VAL A 24 2.92 -2.24 -0.37
N ALA A 25 2.50 -3.27 -1.10
CA ALA A 25 3.37 -4.13 -1.88
C ALA A 25 3.34 -3.70 -3.35
N ILE A 26 4.52 -3.43 -3.92
CA ILE A 26 4.69 -3.00 -5.31
C ILE A 26 5.49 -4.05 -6.06
N LYS A 27 5.01 -4.39 -7.25
CA LYS A 27 5.65 -5.32 -8.18
C LYS A 27 5.40 -4.89 -9.63
N ASP A 28 6.44 -4.94 -10.45
CA ASP A 28 6.42 -4.58 -11.86
C ASP A 28 5.85 -3.16 -12.09
N GLY A 29 6.23 -2.24 -11.19
CA GLY A 29 5.76 -0.84 -11.20
C GLY A 29 4.29 -0.63 -10.85
N LYS A 30 3.58 -1.66 -10.35
CA LYS A 30 2.16 -1.61 -9.98
C LYS A 30 1.93 -1.97 -8.52
N ILE A 31 0.85 -1.44 -7.96
CA ILE A 31 0.36 -1.86 -6.64
C ILE A 31 -0.17 -3.29 -6.77
N GLN A 32 0.43 -4.22 -6.05
CA GLN A 32 0.03 -5.62 -6.03
C GLN A 32 -0.94 -5.92 -4.88
N LYS A 33 -0.73 -5.32 -3.70
CA LYS A 33 -1.57 -5.48 -2.52
C LYS A 33 -1.50 -4.24 -1.62
N ILE A 34 -2.61 -3.93 -0.96
CA ILE A 34 -2.70 -3.02 0.19
C ILE A 34 -3.32 -3.80 1.35
N GLY A 35 -2.73 -3.71 2.53
CA GLY A 35 -3.25 -4.33 3.75
C GLY A 35 -2.13 -4.80 4.68
N PHE A 36 -2.51 -5.46 5.77
CA PHE A 36 -1.57 -6.13 6.67
C PHE A 36 -1.17 -7.53 6.14
#